data_AF-A0A0B3BRG4-F1
#
_entry.id   AF-A0A0B3BRG4-F1
#
_cell.length_a   1.000
_cell.length_b   1.000
_cell.length_c   1.000
_cell.angle_alpha   90.00
_cell.angle_beta   90.00
_cell.angle_gamma   90.00
#
_symmetry.space_group_name_H-M   'P 1'
#
loop_
_entity.id
_entity.type
_entity.pdbx_description
1 polymer ?
#
loop_
_entity_poly.entity_id
_entity_poly.type
_entity_poly.pdbx_seq_one_letter_code
_entity_poly.pdbx_strand_id
1 'polypeptide(L)'
;MCDKNKIYRMYIIEKMTITEIAKEENISKQMVSKILKEFPEYEAEKKKRKAENDLKRKEKKREYVKHKREIEKQKKEEEERDWWAMVEKQEIHAFMISKKRKISRAQLIKLSLSQYVEVGDKLKYIDPHHKPADLPRTYDVHNTILPQFKDYANEIEAEKWTSKVEKEALK
;
A
#
# COMPACT_ATOMS: atom_id res chain seq x y z
N MET A 1 -3.85 -25.63 54.50
CA MET A 1 -4.15 -27.01 54.08
C MET A 1 -4.75 -26.95 52.70
N CYS A 2 -4.32 -27.82 51.77
CA CYS A 2 -4.87 -27.86 50.43
C CYS A 2 -6.07 -28.80 50.39
N ASP A 3 -7.24 -28.30 49.98
CA ASP A 3 -8.45 -29.10 49.87
C ASP A 3 -8.44 -29.97 48.62
N LYS A 4 -8.17 -31.27 48.80
CA LYS A 4 -8.14 -32.26 47.72
C LYS A 4 -9.45 -32.29 46.93
N ASN A 5 -10.58 -32.13 47.62
CA ASN A 5 -11.91 -32.10 47.01
C ASN A 5 -12.14 -30.87 46.13
N LYS A 6 -11.54 -29.73 46.47
CA LYS A 6 -11.65 -28.50 45.67
C LYS A 6 -10.90 -28.65 44.35
N ILE A 7 -9.66 -29.16 44.40
CA ILE A 7 -8.86 -29.48 43.20
C ILE A 7 -9.57 -30.49 42.31
N TYR A 8 -10.22 -31.50 42.89
CA TYR A 8 -11.00 -32.48 42.14
C TYR A 8 -12.15 -31.82 41.37
N ARG A 9 -12.94 -30.95 42.02
CA ARG A 9 -14.06 -30.26 41.36
C ARG A 9 -13.58 -29.36 40.22
N MET A 10 -12.54 -28.57 40.46
CA MET A 10 -11.97 -27.69 39.43
C MET A 10 -11.49 -28.48 38.20
N TYR A 11 -10.90 -29.66 38.40
CA TYR A 11 -10.39 -30.47 37.31
C TYR A 11 -11.48 -31.29 36.60
N ILE A 12 -12.38 -31.97 37.31
CA ILE A 12 -13.34 -32.89 36.69
C ILE A 12 -14.61 -32.16 36.23
N ILE A 13 -15.15 -31.27 37.07
CA ILE A 13 -16.42 -30.57 36.84
C ILE A 13 -16.19 -29.32 36.01
N GLU A 14 -15.33 -28.41 36.50
CA GLU A 14 -15.11 -27.10 35.86
C GLU A 14 -14.17 -27.18 34.65
N LYS A 15 -13.60 -28.36 34.39
CA LYS A 15 -12.68 -28.65 33.28
C LYS A 15 -11.44 -27.74 33.22
N MET A 16 -11.05 -27.12 34.32
CA MET A 16 -9.84 -26.29 34.38
C MET A 16 -8.57 -27.11 34.11
N THR A 17 -7.56 -26.45 33.59
CA THR A 17 -6.22 -27.02 33.40
C THR A 17 -5.45 -27.04 34.72
N ILE A 18 -4.48 -27.94 34.84
CA ILE A 18 -3.58 -28.01 36.02
C ILE A 18 -2.88 -26.66 36.25
N THR A 19 -2.60 -25.91 35.18
CA THR A 19 -1.99 -24.59 35.25
C THR A 19 -2.90 -23.52 35.81
N GLU A 20 -4.20 -23.58 35.52
CA GLU A 20 -5.19 -22.65 36.06
C GLU A 20 -5.43 -22.96 37.54
N ILE A 21 -5.63 -24.24 37.88
CA ILE A 21 -5.81 -24.70 39.27
C ILE A 21 -4.62 -24.31 40.14
N ALA A 22 -3.40 -24.46 39.62
CA ALA A 22 -2.17 -24.07 40.31
C ALA A 22 -2.12 -22.57 40.63
N LYS A 23 -2.64 -21.72 39.72
CA LYS A 23 -2.71 -20.27 39.94
C LYS A 23 -3.78 -19.90 40.95
N GLU A 24 -4.97 -20.52 40.83
CA GLU A 24 -6.13 -20.23 41.68
C GLU A 24 -5.86 -20.59 43.14
N GLU A 25 -5.33 -21.79 43.39
CA GLU A 25 -5.03 -22.26 44.75
C GLU A 25 -3.66 -21.79 45.26
N ASN A 26 -2.87 -21.09 44.42
CA ASN A 26 -1.51 -20.65 44.69
C ASN A 26 -0.57 -21.81 45.13
N ILE A 27 -0.62 -22.92 44.39
CA ILE A 27 0.15 -24.14 44.67
C ILE A 27 0.98 -24.53 43.44
N SER A 28 2.10 -25.23 43.64
CA SER A 28 2.87 -25.77 42.53
C SER A 28 2.05 -26.76 41.68
N LYS A 29 2.26 -26.71 40.36
CA LYS A 29 1.64 -27.64 39.38
C LYS A 29 1.90 -29.11 39.73
N GLN A 30 3.07 -29.39 40.30
CA GLN A 30 3.47 -30.74 40.73
C GLN A 30 2.60 -31.24 41.88
N MET A 31 2.26 -30.37 42.83
CA MET A 31 1.37 -30.72 43.95
C MET A 31 -0.04 -31.00 43.47
N VAL A 32 -0.57 -30.15 42.58
CA VAL A 32 -1.88 -30.38 41.94
C VAL A 32 -1.90 -31.72 41.21
N SER A 33 -0.83 -32.05 40.46
CA SER A 33 -0.74 -33.35 39.79
C SER A 33 -0.62 -34.53 40.76
N LYS A 34 0.08 -34.39 41.89
CA LYS A 34 0.14 -35.42 42.93
C LYS A 34 -1.25 -35.70 43.50
N ILE A 35 -1.98 -34.65 43.88
CA ILE A 35 -3.33 -34.74 44.44
C ILE A 35 -4.29 -35.40 43.45
N LEU A 36 -4.25 -34.98 42.19
CA LEU A 36 -5.14 -35.53 41.16
C LEU A 36 -4.89 -37.02 40.89
N LYS A 37 -3.65 -37.50 41.00
CA LYS A 37 -3.32 -38.92 40.81
C LYS A 37 -3.89 -39.85 41.89
N GLU A 38 -4.27 -39.32 43.05
CA GLU A 38 -4.91 -40.11 44.10
C GLU A 38 -6.35 -40.51 43.71
N PHE A 39 -6.97 -39.80 42.76
CA PHE A 39 -8.33 -40.08 42.31
C PHE A 39 -8.34 -41.05 41.12
N PRO A 40 -9.16 -42.11 41.15
CA PRO A 40 -9.21 -43.12 40.08
C PRO A 40 -9.70 -42.55 38.74
N GLU A 41 -10.56 -41.52 38.78
CA GLU A 41 -11.14 -40.89 37.58
C GLU A 41 -10.14 -40.03 36.80
N TYR A 42 -9.05 -39.61 37.43
CA TYR A 42 -8.09 -38.69 36.84
C TYR A 42 -7.45 -39.23 35.56
N GLU A 43 -7.04 -40.51 35.55
CA GLU A 43 -6.42 -41.10 34.35
C GLU A 43 -7.41 -41.24 33.19
N ALA A 44 -8.68 -41.52 33.47
CA ALA A 44 -9.72 -41.56 32.44
C ALA A 44 -9.97 -40.16 31.85
N GLU A 45 -10.12 -39.15 32.70
CA GLU A 45 -10.34 -37.76 32.28
C GLU A 45 -9.13 -37.19 31.52
N LYS A 46 -7.91 -37.48 31.97
CA LYS A 46 -6.66 -37.10 31.29
C LYS A 46 -6.58 -37.70 29.89
N LYS A 47 -6.96 -38.97 29.71
CA LYS A 47 -7.01 -39.60 28.38
C LYS A 47 -8.06 -38.94 27.48
N LYS A 48 -9.25 -38.64 28.00
CA LYS A 48 -10.30 -37.92 27.26
C LYS A 48 -9.82 -36.55 26.78
N ARG A 49 -9.25 -35.74 27.69
CA ARG A 49 -8.70 -34.42 27.35
C ARG A 49 -7.56 -34.49 26.34
N LYS A 50 -6.70 -35.52 26.42
CA LYS A 50 -5.64 -35.74 25.43
C LYS A 50 -6.22 -35.98 24.03
N ALA A 51 -7.24 -36.84 23.93
CA ALA A 51 -7.91 -37.12 22.65
C ALA A 51 -8.62 -35.89 22.08
N GLU A 52 -9.34 -35.14 22.92
CA GLU A 52 -10.02 -33.90 22.52
C GLU A 52 -9.02 -32.82 22.05
N ASN A 53 -7.91 -32.64 22.78
CA ASN A 53 -6.87 -31.70 22.39
C ASN A 53 -6.16 -32.09 21.10
N ASP A 54 -5.94 -33.39 20.87
CA ASP A 54 -5.38 -33.88 19.61
C ASP A 54 -6.34 -33.64 18.43
N LEU A 55 -7.66 -33.77 18.63
CA LEU A 55 -8.67 -33.41 17.63
C LEU A 55 -8.64 -31.90 17.32
N LYS A 56 -8.72 -31.05 18.35
CA LYS A 56 -8.63 -29.58 18.20
C LYS A 56 -7.34 -29.16 17.50
N ARG A 57 -6.21 -29.81 17.81
CA ARG A 57 -4.93 -29.53 17.15
C ARG A 57 -4.97 -29.89 15.66
N LYS A 58 -5.58 -31.03 15.30
CA LYS A 58 -5.74 -31.45 13.91
C LYS A 58 -6.62 -30.48 13.12
N GLU A 59 -7.72 -30.01 13.72
CA GLU A 59 -8.62 -29.03 13.12
C GLU A 59 -7.91 -27.69 12.89
N LYS A 60 -7.28 -27.12 13.94
CA LYS A 60 -6.50 -25.87 13.80
C LYS A 60 -5.40 -25.98 12.74
N LYS A 61 -4.72 -27.13 12.64
CA LYS A 61 -3.71 -27.35 11.60
C LYS A 61 -4.33 -27.34 10.20
N ARG A 62 -5.51 -27.96 10.02
CA ARG A 62 -6.23 -27.95 8.73
C ARG A 62 -6.65 -26.55 8.34
N GLU A 63 -7.23 -25.79 9.26
CA GLU A 63 -7.63 -24.39 9.05
C GLU A 63 -6.45 -23.52 8.67
N TYR A 64 -5.34 -23.62 9.40
CA TYR A 64 -4.10 -22.88 9.10
C TYR A 64 -3.58 -23.20 7.68
N VAL A 65 -3.55 -24.48 7.29
CA VAL A 65 -3.10 -24.88 5.95
C VAL A 65 -4.05 -24.35 4.87
N LYS A 66 -5.37 -24.37 5.11
CA LYS A 66 -6.37 -23.82 4.18
C LYS A 66 -6.16 -22.32 3.98
N HIS A 67 -6.05 -21.57 5.06
CA HIS A 67 -5.81 -20.13 5.03
C HIS A 67 -4.49 -19.78 4.32
N LYS A 68 -3.42 -20.53 4.59
CA LYS A 68 -2.13 -20.34 3.90
C LYS A 68 -2.26 -20.55 2.40
N ARG A 69 -3.00 -21.56 1.95
CA ARG A 69 -3.23 -21.83 0.52
C ARG A 69 -4.05 -20.73 -0.14
N GLU A 70 -5.05 -20.18 0.56
CA GLU A 70 -5.85 -19.06 0.05
C GLU A 70 -5.00 -17.80 -0.16
N ILE A 71 -4.13 -17.46 0.80
CA ILE A 71 -3.18 -16.35 0.66
C ILE A 71 -2.23 -16.59 -0.53
N GLU A 72 -1.68 -17.80 -0.66
CA GLU A 72 -0.75 -18.11 -1.75
C GLU A 72 -1.45 -18.01 -3.12
N LYS A 73 -2.71 -18.42 -3.20
CA LYS A 73 -3.52 -18.29 -4.42
C LYS A 73 -3.74 -16.81 -4.77
N GLN A 74 -4.12 -15.98 -3.80
CA GLN A 74 -4.31 -14.54 -4.01
C GLN A 74 -3.02 -13.86 -4.49
N LYS A 75 -1.87 -14.24 -3.91
CA LYS A 75 -0.56 -13.74 -4.35
C LYS A 75 -0.25 -14.12 -5.80
N LYS A 76 -0.51 -15.36 -6.19
CA LYS A 76 -0.33 -15.81 -7.59
C LYS A 76 -1.25 -15.05 -8.54
N GLU A 77 -2.51 -14.83 -8.17
CA GLU A 77 -3.45 -14.05 -8.99
C GLU A 77 -3.02 -12.56 -9.11
N GLU A 78 -2.38 -12.00 -8.08
CA GLU A 78 -1.78 -10.67 -8.14
C GLU A 78 -0.53 -10.64 -9.02
N GLU A 79 0.40 -11.58 -8.84
CA GLU A 79 1.61 -11.72 -9.66
C GLU A 79 1.28 -11.94 -11.15
N GLU A 80 0.25 -12.75 -11.46
CA GLU A 80 -0.23 -12.94 -12.83
C GLU A 80 -0.81 -11.65 -13.43
N ARG A 81 -1.56 -10.87 -12.65
CA ARG A 81 -2.09 -9.57 -13.10
C ARG A 81 -0.96 -8.58 -13.37
N ASP A 82 0.03 -8.51 -12.50
CA ASP A 82 1.20 -7.65 -12.67
C ASP A 82 2.02 -8.06 -13.89
N TRP A 83 2.18 -9.37 -14.12
CA TRP A 83 2.82 -9.91 -15.32
C TRP A 83 2.09 -9.48 -16.59
N TRP A 84 0.77 -9.66 -16.66
CA TRP A 84 -0.02 -9.23 -17.82
C TRP A 84 0.07 -7.72 -18.08
N ALA A 85 0.01 -6.91 -17.02
CA ALA A 85 0.18 -5.47 -17.13
C ALA A 85 1.58 -5.08 -17.63
N MET A 86 2.62 -5.85 -17.27
CA MET A 86 3.97 -5.66 -17.78
C MET A 86 4.07 -6.02 -19.26
N VAL A 87 3.52 -7.16 -19.66
CA VAL A 87 3.50 -7.61 -21.06
C VAL A 87 2.81 -6.58 -21.95
N GLU A 88 1.63 -6.09 -21.56
CA GLU A 88 0.90 -5.05 -22.30
C GLU A 88 1.74 -3.77 -22.49
N LYS A 89 2.40 -3.30 -21.43
CA LYS A 89 3.31 -2.15 -21.51
C LYS A 89 4.48 -2.41 -22.48
N GLN A 90 5.06 -3.60 -22.43
CA GLN A 90 6.15 -3.98 -23.33
C GLN A 90 5.67 -4.07 -24.78
N GLU A 91 4.46 -4.57 -25.04
CA GLU A 91 3.86 -4.59 -26.37
C GLU A 91 3.65 -3.19 -26.93
N ILE A 92 3.08 -2.28 -26.14
CA ILE A 92 2.91 -0.87 -26.53
C ILE A 92 4.27 -0.24 -26.85
N HIS A 93 5.27 -0.49 -26.00
CA HIS A 93 6.62 0.05 -26.21
C HIS A 93 7.29 -0.53 -27.46
N ALA A 94 7.22 -1.85 -27.66
CA ALA A 94 7.73 -2.52 -28.85
C ALA A 94 7.05 -2.02 -30.12
N PHE A 95 5.74 -1.81 -30.08
CA PHE A 95 4.97 -1.21 -31.17
C PHE A 95 5.45 0.20 -31.51
N MET A 96 5.65 1.05 -30.51
CA MET A 96 6.14 2.43 -30.66
C MET A 96 7.56 2.50 -31.22
N ILE A 97 8.43 1.54 -30.86
CA ILE A 97 9.83 1.48 -31.32
C ILE A 97 9.98 0.75 -32.66
N SER A 98 9.02 -0.10 -33.05
CA SER A 98 9.15 -0.92 -34.25
C SER A 98 9.39 -0.06 -35.49
N LYS A 99 10.50 -0.35 -36.20
CA LYS A 99 11.05 0.45 -37.32
C LYS A 99 10.09 0.69 -38.49
N LYS A 100 8.92 0.03 -38.52
CA LYS A 100 7.91 0.19 -39.57
C LYS A 100 7.03 1.44 -39.40
N ARG A 101 6.97 2.06 -38.22
CA ARG A 101 6.24 3.32 -38.00
C ARG A 101 7.22 4.40 -37.55
N LYS A 102 7.44 5.43 -38.36
CA LYS A 102 8.16 6.62 -37.91
C LYS A 102 7.30 7.31 -36.86
N ILE A 103 7.85 7.58 -35.66
CA ILE A 103 7.16 8.38 -34.64
C ILE A 103 6.76 9.71 -35.30
N SER A 104 5.47 10.05 -35.22
CA SER A 104 5.00 11.30 -35.82
C SER A 104 5.64 12.50 -35.12
N ARG A 105 5.86 13.61 -35.84
CA ARG A 105 6.42 14.84 -35.26
C ARG A 105 5.65 15.30 -34.03
N ALA A 106 4.32 15.16 -34.01
CA ALA A 106 3.47 15.50 -32.87
C ALA A 106 3.73 14.61 -31.64
N GLN A 107 3.94 13.31 -31.85
CA GLN A 107 4.29 12.38 -30.77
C GLN A 107 5.69 12.65 -30.21
N LEU A 108 6.66 12.99 -31.07
CA LEU A 108 7.99 13.41 -30.63
C LEU A 108 7.94 14.69 -29.78
N ILE A 109 7.16 15.70 -30.21
CA ILE A 109 6.98 16.94 -29.45
C ILE A 109 6.33 16.66 -28.09
N LYS A 110 5.31 15.79 -28.03
CA LYS A 110 4.70 15.39 -26.74
C LYS A 110 5.70 14.68 -25.82
N LEU A 111 6.52 13.79 -26.37
CA LEU A 111 7.56 13.09 -25.62
C LEU A 111 8.58 14.09 -25.06
N SER A 112 9.05 15.04 -25.86
CA SER A 112 10.03 16.04 -25.40
C SER A 112 9.45 17.00 -24.36
N LEU A 113 8.16 17.37 -24.48
CA LEU A 113 7.47 18.22 -23.50
C LEU A 113 7.22 17.50 -22.17
N SER A 114 6.96 16.18 -22.18
CA SER A 114 6.76 15.39 -20.96
C SER A 114 7.98 15.33 -20.02
N GLN A 115 9.15 15.78 -20.50
CA GLN A 115 10.37 15.90 -19.69
C GLN A 115 10.43 17.20 -18.88
N TYR A 116 9.41 18.05 -18.98
CA TYR A 116 9.30 19.33 -18.26
C TYR A 116 8.07 19.33 -17.34
N VAL A 117 8.19 20.05 -16.23
CA VAL A 117 7.11 20.34 -15.27
C VAL A 117 6.85 21.84 -15.26
N GLU A 118 5.57 22.21 -15.19
CA GLU A 118 5.14 23.60 -15.04
C GLU A 118 5.43 24.08 -13.61
N VAL A 119 6.21 25.16 -13.49
CA VAL A 119 6.52 25.81 -12.22
C VAL A 119 6.31 27.32 -12.42
N GLY A 120 5.11 27.79 -12.07
CA GLY A 120 4.65 29.15 -12.40
C GLY A 120 4.47 29.29 -13.91
N ASP A 121 4.93 30.41 -14.48
CA ASP A 121 4.85 30.69 -15.94
C ASP A 121 5.95 30.03 -16.78
N LYS A 122 6.72 29.10 -16.17
CA LYS A 122 7.89 28.47 -16.79
C LYS A 122 7.80 26.95 -16.75
N LEU A 123 8.25 26.31 -17.82
CA LEU A 123 8.53 24.88 -17.88
C LEU A 123 9.96 24.62 -17.41
N LYS A 124 10.13 23.75 -16.41
CA LYS A 124 11.45 23.33 -15.90
C LYS A 124 11.69 21.85 -16.20
N TYR A 125 12.88 21.52 -16.68
CA TYR A 125 13.25 20.14 -16.95
C TYR A 125 13.28 19.31 -15.66
N ILE A 126 12.69 18.11 -15.68
CA ILE A 126 12.47 17.26 -14.50
C ILE A 126 13.77 16.79 -13.87
N ASP A 127 14.75 16.38 -14.68
CA ASP A 127 16.05 15.88 -14.21
C ASP A 127 17.21 16.73 -14.75
N PRO A 128 17.61 17.79 -14.03
CA PRO A 128 18.66 18.70 -14.48
C PRO A 128 20.03 18.03 -14.69
N HIS A 129 20.28 16.89 -14.04
CA HIS A 129 21.58 16.21 -14.09
C HIS A 129 21.78 15.38 -15.35
N HIS A 130 20.70 14.79 -15.87
CA HIS A 130 20.70 13.99 -17.09
C HIS A 130 20.10 14.73 -18.29
N LYS A 131 20.04 16.07 -18.23
CA LYS A 131 19.52 16.91 -19.31
C LYS A 131 20.49 16.92 -20.50
N PRO A 132 20.02 16.63 -21.73
CA PRO A 132 20.81 16.82 -22.95
C PRO A 132 21.33 18.26 -23.07
N ALA A 133 22.52 18.44 -23.66
CA ALA A 133 23.18 19.74 -23.78
C ALA A 133 22.33 20.76 -24.58
N ASP A 134 21.69 20.29 -25.66
CA ASP A 134 20.96 21.14 -26.61
C ASP A 134 19.62 21.67 -26.09
N LEU A 135 19.07 21.07 -25.02
CA LEU A 135 17.77 21.46 -24.49
C LEU A 135 17.88 22.54 -23.41
N PRO A 136 17.00 23.55 -23.39
CA PRO A 136 17.03 24.58 -22.36
C PRO A 136 16.66 24.00 -20.99
N ARG A 137 17.28 24.48 -19.91
CA ARG A 137 16.94 24.04 -18.54
C ARG A 137 15.55 24.53 -18.12
N THR A 138 15.16 25.70 -18.62
CA THR A 138 13.87 26.35 -18.36
C THR A 138 13.35 27.00 -19.63
N TYR A 139 12.04 26.98 -19.85
CA TYR A 139 11.38 27.59 -20.99
C TYR A 139 10.20 28.44 -20.52
N ASP A 140 10.05 29.66 -21.05
CA ASP A 140 8.92 30.54 -20.69
C ASP A 140 7.72 30.22 -21.58
N VAL A 141 6.60 29.79 -20.98
CA VAL A 141 5.43 29.28 -21.74
C VAL A 141 4.73 30.39 -22.53
N HIS A 142 4.81 31.63 -22.05
CA HIS A 142 4.03 32.76 -22.56
C HIS A 142 4.83 33.82 -23.33
N ASN A 143 6.11 33.60 -23.63
CA ASN A 143 6.95 34.64 -24.25
C ASN A 143 6.96 34.59 -25.80
N THR A 144 5.80 34.36 -26.40
CA THR A 144 5.56 34.57 -27.85
C THR A 144 4.48 35.62 -28.07
N ILE A 145 4.63 36.79 -27.45
CA ILE A 145 4.10 37.99 -28.10
C ILE A 145 5.08 38.24 -29.25
N LEU A 146 4.70 37.90 -30.47
CA LEU A 146 5.46 38.29 -31.66
C LEU A 146 5.75 39.80 -31.55
N PRO A 147 6.93 40.30 -31.94
CA PRO A 147 7.29 41.71 -31.76
C PRO A 147 6.18 42.69 -32.18
N GLN A 148 5.47 42.37 -33.26
CA GLN A 148 4.31 43.09 -33.80
C GLN A 148 3.12 43.29 -32.83
N PHE A 149 2.96 42.43 -31.83
CA PHE A 149 1.91 42.56 -30.80
C PHE A 149 2.41 43.21 -29.52
N LYS A 150 3.73 43.39 -29.38
CA LYS A 150 4.35 44.07 -28.24
C LYS A 150 4.12 45.57 -28.34
N ASP A 151 4.21 46.12 -29.55
CA ASP A 151 3.91 47.51 -29.84
C ASP A 151 2.42 47.82 -29.60
N TYR A 152 1.53 46.93 -30.04
CA TYR A 152 0.08 47.06 -29.81
C TYR A 152 -0.30 47.01 -28.31
N ALA A 153 0.34 46.14 -27.52
CA ALA A 153 0.12 46.09 -26.07
C ALA A 153 0.62 47.37 -25.37
N ASN A 154 1.77 47.90 -25.79
CA ASN A 154 2.30 49.18 -25.29
C ASN A 154 1.41 50.37 -25.69
N GLU A 155 0.83 50.36 -26.88
CA GLU A 155 -0.13 51.39 -27.34
C GLU A 155 -1.41 51.38 -26.49
N ILE A 156 -1.97 50.21 -26.18
CA ILE A 156 -3.13 50.08 -25.27
C ILE A 156 -2.80 50.59 -23.86
N GLU A 157 -1.60 50.32 -23.34
CA GLU A 157 -1.16 50.85 -22.04
C GLU A 157 -0.92 52.36 -22.06
N ALA A 158 -0.40 52.91 -23.16
CA ALA A 158 -0.27 54.36 -23.34
C ALA A 158 -1.64 55.05 -23.46
N GLU A 159 -2.60 54.46 -24.17
CA GLU A 159 -3.99 54.95 -24.27
C GLU A 159 -4.71 54.97 -22.93
N LYS A 160 -4.44 54.01 -22.04
CA LYS A 160 -4.95 54.03 -20.66
C LYS A 160 -4.47 55.27 -19.88
N TRP A 161 -3.26 55.76 -20.14
CA TRP A 161 -2.70 56.97 -19.51
C TRP A 161 -3.08 58.28 -20.23
N THR A 162 -3.55 58.21 -21.48
CA THR A 162 -3.97 59.37 -22.27
C THR A 162 -5.45 59.34 -22.63
N SER A 163 -6.27 58.65 -21.86
CA SER A 163 -7.70 58.50 -22.13
C SER A 163 -8.36 59.87 -22.30
N LYS A 164 -8.89 60.10 -23.50
CA LYS A 164 -9.69 61.27 -23.88
C LYS A 164 -10.90 61.45 -22.94
N VAL A 165 -11.37 60.35 -22.35
CA VAL A 165 -12.51 60.30 -21.42
C VAL A 165 -12.21 61.02 -20.10
N GLU A 166 -10.99 60.94 -19.58
CA GLU A 166 -10.60 61.68 -18.35
C GLU A 166 -10.41 63.18 -18.63
N LYS A 167 -9.94 63.54 -19.83
CA LYS A 167 -9.82 64.96 -20.25
C LYS A 167 -11.17 65.60 -20.54
N GLU A 168 -12.17 64.85 -21.02
CA GLU A 168 -13.55 65.33 -21.18
C GLU A 168 -14.31 65.38 -19.86
N ALA A 169 -13.99 64.53 -18.88
CA ALA A 169 -14.58 64.58 -17.54
C ALA A 169 -14.02 65.71 -16.63
N LEU A 170 -12.90 66.34 -17.01
CA LEU A 170 -12.23 67.43 -16.29
C LEU A 170 -12.46 68.82 -16.91
N LYS A 171 -13.26 68.94 -17.97
CA LYS A 171 -13.69 70.22 -18.57
C LYS A 171 -15.15 70.50 -18.24
#